data_AF-A0A968FYL3-F1
#
_entry.id   AF-A0A968FYL3-F1
#
_cell.length_a   1.000
_cell.length_b   1.000
_cell.length_c   1.000
_cell.angle_alpha   90.00
_cell.angle_beta   90.00
_cell.angle_gamma   90.00
#
_symmetry.space_group_name_H-M   'P 1'
#
loop_
_entity.id
_entity.type
_entity.pdbx_description
1 polymer ?
#
loop_
_entity_poly.entity_id
_entity_poly.type
_entity_poly.pdbx_seq_one_letter_code
_entity_poly.pdbx_strand_id
1 'polypeptide(L)'
;VHRYSDLLKVFGFLQLGIGFSALASLPLFGRIPFVNRWIFESLGAEFTAIQFSNFFIIFSLLILPTFFMGAQFPVVVKLVARDLATLGHSVGKVYASNTVGTIFGSFLAGFVLIPGMGIQNTVLATVLLNVALGVILLTFAPTLRFNLKAYALPGLLILGLWGARSVDAWDKAV
;
A
#
# COMPACT_ATOMS: atom_id res chain seq x y z
N VAL A 1 12.64 21.52 15.95
CA VAL A 1 12.53 21.26 14.49
C VAL A 1 12.89 19.82 14.11
N HIS A 2 13.93 19.19 14.70
CA HIS A 2 14.37 17.83 14.35
C HIS A 2 13.30 16.72 14.45
N ARG A 3 12.49 16.68 15.53
CA ARG A 3 11.50 15.60 15.77
C ARG A 3 10.41 15.48 14.68
N TYR A 4 9.99 16.58 14.07
CA TYR A 4 9.00 16.56 12.98
C TYR A 4 9.59 16.07 11.66
N SER A 5 10.88 16.36 11.41
CA SER A 5 11.56 15.83 10.23
C SER A 5 11.66 14.32 10.25
N ASP A 6 11.86 13.72 11.43
CA ASP A 6 11.97 12.27 11.53
C ASP A 6 10.63 11.61 11.25
N LEU A 7 9.52 12.19 11.69
CA LEU A 7 8.18 11.67 11.44
C LEU A 7 7.78 11.77 9.95
N LEU A 8 8.13 12.85 9.24
CA LEU A 8 7.90 12.95 7.79
C LEU A 8 8.68 11.86 7.03
N LYS A 9 9.91 11.56 7.46
CA LYS A 9 10.68 10.45 6.88
C LYS A 9 10.02 9.10 7.13
N VAL A 10 9.64 8.83 8.38
CA VAL A 10 8.93 7.59 8.71
C VAL A 10 7.67 7.47 7.86
N PHE A 11 6.89 8.55 7.74
CA PHE A 11 5.69 8.52 6.91
C PHE A 11 5.99 8.26 5.44
N GLY A 12 7.03 8.89 4.89
CA GLY A 12 7.49 8.62 3.52
C GLY A 12 7.89 7.16 3.30
N PHE A 13 8.65 6.57 4.24
CA PHE A 13 9.01 5.15 4.17
C PHE A 13 7.80 4.22 4.32
N LEU A 14 6.80 4.57 5.13
CA LEU A 14 5.56 3.80 5.23
C LEU A 14 4.80 3.82 3.89
N GLN A 15 4.70 4.98 3.22
CA GLN A 15 4.07 5.07 1.89
C GLN A 15 4.81 4.21 0.85
N LEU A 16 6.14 4.27 0.82
CA LEU A 16 6.94 3.39 -0.04
C LEU A 16 6.73 1.91 0.31
N GLY A 17 6.69 1.58 1.60
CA GLY A 17 6.45 0.23 2.10
C GLY A 17 5.13 -0.34 1.61
N ILE A 18 4.04 0.45 1.67
CA ILE A 18 2.72 0.07 1.12
C ILE A 18 2.82 -0.16 -0.39
N GLY A 19 3.38 0.80 -1.12
CA GLY A 19 3.49 0.73 -2.59
C GLY A 19 4.29 -0.50 -3.05
N PHE A 20 5.50 -0.70 -2.54
CA PHE A 20 6.35 -1.82 -2.96
C PHE A 20 5.85 -3.19 -2.47
N SER A 21 5.29 -3.28 -1.26
CA SER A 21 4.73 -4.55 -0.78
C SER A 21 3.47 -4.95 -1.54
N ALA A 22 2.60 -3.99 -1.91
CA ALA A 22 1.47 -4.23 -2.79
C ALA A 22 1.89 -4.57 -4.23
N LEU A 23 2.94 -3.93 -4.74
CA LEU A 23 3.51 -4.27 -6.05
C LEU A 23 4.08 -5.68 -6.07
N ALA A 24 4.74 -6.11 -5.00
CA ALA A 24 5.29 -7.45 -4.86
C ALA A 24 4.20 -8.53 -4.72
N SER A 25 3.05 -8.22 -4.13
CA SER A 25 1.95 -9.17 -3.98
C SER A 25 1.14 -9.37 -5.27
N LEU A 26 1.10 -8.37 -6.16
CA LEU A 26 0.34 -8.40 -7.42
C LEU A 26 0.58 -9.64 -8.30
N PRO A 27 1.83 -10.00 -8.67
CA PRO A 27 2.09 -11.19 -9.47
C PRO A 27 1.68 -12.50 -8.78
N LEU A 28 1.65 -12.50 -7.44
CA LEU A 28 1.32 -13.68 -6.64
C LEU A 28 -0.20 -13.92 -6.60
N PHE A 29 -1.02 -12.88 -6.67
CA PHE A 29 -2.48 -13.02 -6.79
C PHE A 29 -2.90 -13.82 -8.03
N GLY A 30 -2.28 -13.55 -9.19
CA GLY A 30 -2.54 -14.31 -10.42
C GLY A 30 -2.15 -15.79 -10.33
N ARG A 31 -1.31 -16.18 -9.36
CA ARG A 31 -0.89 -17.57 -9.16
C ARG A 31 -1.82 -18.37 -8.23
N ILE A 32 -2.70 -17.71 -7.47
CA ILE A 32 -3.59 -18.36 -6.49
C ILE A 32 -4.45 -19.48 -7.12
N PRO A 33 -5.11 -19.29 -8.29
CA PRO A 33 -5.92 -20.35 -8.89
C PRO A 33 -5.11 -21.61 -9.23
N PHE A 34 -3.86 -21.43 -9.69
CA PHE A 34 -2.97 -22.55 -10.03
C PHE A 34 -2.51 -23.31 -8.79
N VAL A 35 -2.19 -22.60 -7.71
CA VAL A 35 -1.83 -23.20 -6.42
C VAL A 35 -3.01 -23.99 -5.87
N ASN A 36 -4.22 -23.41 -5.89
CA ASN A 36 -5.43 -24.10 -5.42
C ASN A 36 -5.73 -25.36 -6.21
N ARG A 37 -5.59 -25.29 -7.54
CA ARG A 37 -5.75 -26.47 -8.41
C ARG A 37 -4.74 -27.56 -8.06
N TRP A 38 -3.46 -27.21 -7.92
CA TRP A 38 -2.40 -28.17 -7.56
C TRP A 38 -2.66 -28.84 -6.20
N ILE A 39 -3.11 -28.07 -5.20
CA ILE A 39 -3.50 -28.59 -3.88
C ILE A 39 -4.66 -29.57 -4.00
N PHE A 40 -5.69 -29.22 -4.76
CA PHE A 40 -6.86 -30.07 -4.95
C PHE A 40 -6.49 -31.40 -5.63
N GLU A 41 -5.72 -31.35 -6.72
CA GLU A 41 -5.30 -32.54 -7.47
C GLU A 41 -4.33 -33.44 -6.67
N SER A 42 -3.42 -32.86 -5.87
CA SER A 42 -2.38 -33.62 -5.17
C SER A 42 -2.83 -34.21 -3.84
N LEU A 43 -3.73 -33.53 -3.13
CA LEU A 43 -4.10 -33.89 -1.75
C LEU A 43 -5.51 -34.45 -1.64
N GLY A 44 -6.29 -34.51 -2.74
CA GLY A 44 -7.71 -34.87 -2.69
C GLY A 44 -8.49 -33.95 -1.74
N ALA A 45 -8.05 -32.70 -1.63
CA ALA A 45 -8.37 -31.81 -0.53
C ALA A 45 -9.87 -31.43 -0.52
N GLU A 46 -10.54 -31.69 0.60
CA GLU A 46 -11.89 -31.19 0.85
C GLU A 46 -11.93 -29.65 0.83
N PHE A 47 -13.12 -29.09 0.62
CA PHE A 47 -13.38 -27.65 0.60
C PHE A 47 -12.70 -26.89 1.76
N THR A 48 -12.74 -27.46 2.96
CA THR A 48 -12.13 -26.90 4.17
C THR A 48 -10.62 -26.70 4.05
N ALA A 49 -9.90 -27.68 3.48
CA ALA A 49 -8.45 -27.61 3.34
C ALA A 49 -8.03 -26.55 2.31
N ILE A 50 -8.78 -26.41 1.21
CA ILE A 50 -8.58 -25.32 0.25
C ILE A 50 -8.81 -23.96 0.91
N GLN A 51 -9.84 -23.83 1.73
CA GLN A 51 -10.16 -22.57 2.41
C GLN A 51 -9.06 -22.15 3.40
N PHE A 52 -8.53 -23.09 4.18
CA PHE A 52 -7.38 -22.82 5.06
C PHE A 52 -6.13 -22.43 4.27
N SER A 53 -5.85 -23.13 3.16
CA SER A 53 -4.72 -22.76 2.30
C SER A 53 -4.87 -21.34 1.76
N ASN A 54 -6.03 -21.00 1.20
CA ASN A 54 -6.33 -19.65 0.72
C ASN A 54 -6.18 -18.61 1.83
N PHE A 55 -6.66 -18.90 3.03
CA PHE A 55 -6.49 -18.01 4.18
C PHE A 55 -5.00 -17.71 4.42
N PHE A 56 -4.14 -18.74 4.53
CA PHE A 56 -2.72 -18.53 4.79
C PHE A 56 -1.99 -17.85 3.63
N ILE A 57 -2.34 -18.16 2.39
CA ILE A 57 -1.78 -17.50 1.20
C ILE A 57 -2.13 -16.01 1.23
N ILE A 58 -3.43 -15.68 1.31
CA ILE A 58 -3.90 -14.29 1.29
C ILE A 58 -3.38 -13.52 2.51
N PHE A 59 -3.39 -14.14 3.70
CA PHE A 59 -2.83 -13.54 4.91
C PHE A 59 -1.35 -13.19 4.71
N SER A 60 -0.55 -14.12 4.18
CA SER A 60 0.88 -13.89 3.93
C SER A 60 1.12 -12.80 2.90
N LEU A 61 0.26 -12.68 1.88
CA LEU A 61 0.35 -11.64 0.87
C LEU A 61 -0.06 -10.25 1.40
N LEU A 62 -1.05 -10.20 2.29
CA LEU A 62 -1.64 -8.94 2.76
C LEU A 62 -1.03 -8.43 4.07
N ILE A 63 -0.39 -9.28 4.89
CA ILE A 63 0.13 -8.87 6.20
C ILE A 63 1.13 -7.72 6.07
N LEU A 64 2.01 -7.75 5.08
CA LEU A 64 3.04 -6.74 4.89
C LEU A 64 2.45 -5.36 4.50
N PRO A 65 1.65 -5.22 3.43
CA PRO A 65 1.04 -3.93 3.09
C PRO A 65 0.10 -3.42 4.18
N THR A 66 -0.71 -4.30 4.80
CA THR A 66 -1.67 -3.89 5.84
C THR A 66 -0.98 -3.49 7.14
N PHE A 67 0.16 -4.10 7.49
CA PHE A 67 0.98 -3.68 8.62
C PHE A 67 1.50 -2.25 8.44
N PHE A 68 2.02 -1.93 7.25
CA PHE A 68 2.46 -0.56 6.95
C PHE A 68 1.30 0.44 6.98
N MET A 69 0.12 0.06 6.48
CA MET A 69 -1.09 0.87 6.57
C MET A 69 -1.46 1.18 8.03
N GLY A 70 -1.47 0.17 8.90
CA GLY A 70 -1.77 0.34 10.32
C GLY A 70 -0.77 1.27 11.04
N ALA A 71 0.51 1.23 10.64
CA ALA A 71 1.55 2.08 11.22
C ALA A 71 1.41 3.57 10.83
N GLN A 72 0.64 3.92 9.79
CA GLN A 72 0.48 5.33 9.37
C GLN A 72 -0.27 6.16 10.41
N PHE A 73 -1.31 5.61 11.04
CA PHE A 73 -2.17 6.37 11.93
C PHE A 73 -1.41 6.95 13.14
N PRO A 74 -0.60 6.18 13.90
CA PRO A 74 0.21 6.75 14.98
C PRO A 74 1.20 7.83 14.53
N VAL A 75 1.77 7.69 13.32
CA VAL A 75 2.73 8.67 12.78
C VAL A 75 2.02 9.98 12.43
N VAL A 76 0.86 9.91 11.77
CA VAL A 76 0.07 11.09 11.41
C VAL A 76 -0.47 11.79 12.66
N VAL A 77 -0.95 11.05 13.65
CA VAL A 77 -1.37 11.63 14.94
C VAL A 77 -0.22 12.40 15.60
N LYS A 78 1.00 11.85 15.62
CA LYS A 78 2.19 12.56 16.16
C LYS A 78 2.60 13.77 15.32
N LEU A 79 2.29 13.80 14.02
CA LEU A 79 2.56 14.96 13.16
C LEU A 79 1.58 16.11 13.39
N VAL A 80 0.31 15.78 13.68
CA VAL A 80 -0.77 16.77 13.81
C VAL A 80 -0.97 17.23 15.26
N ALA A 81 -0.87 16.33 16.23
CA ALA A 81 -1.06 16.64 17.65
C ALA A 81 0.22 17.24 18.25
N ARG A 82 0.20 18.55 18.50
CA ARG A 82 1.34 19.30 19.06
C ARG A 82 1.25 19.52 20.57
N ASP A 83 0.05 19.46 21.13
CA ASP A 83 -0.25 19.73 22.54
C ASP A 83 -1.21 18.67 23.07
N LEU A 84 -1.02 18.27 24.32
CA LEU A 84 -1.90 17.33 25.02
C LEU A 84 -3.32 17.89 25.18
N ALA A 85 -3.46 19.21 25.40
CA ALA A 85 -4.75 19.87 25.55
C ALA A 85 -5.61 19.78 24.28
N THR A 86 -5.00 19.65 23.10
CA THR A 86 -5.68 19.57 21.79
C THR A 86 -5.61 18.17 21.17
N LEU A 87 -5.13 17.18 21.93
CA LEU A 87 -4.88 15.83 21.42
C LEU A 87 -6.16 15.16 20.91
N GLY A 88 -7.25 15.20 21.69
CA GLY A 88 -8.53 14.62 21.31
C GLY A 88 -9.09 15.20 20.01
N HIS A 89 -9.05 16.53 19.87
CA HIS A 89 -9.47 17.22 18.65
C HIS A 89 -8.57 16.85 17.45
N SER A 90 -7.26 16.77 17.65
CA SER A 90 -6.30 16.40 16.59
C SER A 90 -6.50 14.97 16.12
N VAL A 91 -6.68 14.01 17.04
CA VAL A 91 -7.00 12.61 16.74
C VAL A 91 -8.32 12.51 16.01
N GLY A 92 -9.36 13.20 16.50
CA GLY A 92 -10.68 13.25 15.86
C GLY A 92 -10.60 13.77 14.43
N LYS A 93 -9.83 14.84 14.17
CA LYS A 93 -9.63 15.38 12.82
C LYS A 93 -8.92 14.41 11.89
N VAL A 94 -7.88 13.72 12.38
CA VAL A 94 -7.16 12.68 11.60
C VAL A 94 -8.10 11.51 11.29
N TYR A 95 -8.88 11.05 12.27
CA TYR A 95 -9.83 9.96 12.09
C TYR A 95 -10.95 10.33 11.11
N ALA A 96 -11.56 11.51 11.26
CA ALA A 96 -12.57 12.01 10.34
C ALA A 96 -12.04 12.11 8.91
N SER A 97 -10.81 12.61 8.74
CA SER A 97 -10.16 12.69 7.41
C SER A 97 -9.91 11.30 6.82
N ASN A 98 -9.48 10.33 7.64
CA ASN A 98 -9.32 8.94 7.20
C ASN A 98 -10.65 8.31 6.79
N THR A 99 -11.73 8.53 7.55
CA THR A 99 -13.07 8.03 7.21
C THR A 99 -13.58 8.61 5.90
N VAL A 100 -13.52 9.93 5.73
CA VAL A 100 -13.95 10.60 4.48
C VAL A 100 -13.14 10.09 3.30
N GLY A 101 -11.81 9.99 3.45
CA GLY A 101 -10.92 9.45 2.42
C GLY A 101 -11.21 7.98 2.09
N THR A 102 -11.53 7.17 3.09
CA THR A 102 -11.85 5.75 2.89
C THR A 102 -13.19 5.57 2.20
N ILE A 103 -14.21 6.36 2.54
CA ILE A 103 -15.51 6.37 1.85
C ILE A 103 -15.33 6.77 0.40
N PHE A 104 -14.65 7.89 0.15
CA PHE A 104 -14.41 8.37 -1.20
C PHE A 104 -13.55 7.39 -2.02
N GLY A 105 -12.49 6.86 -1.40
CA GLY A 105 -11.58 5.91 -2.02
C GLY A 105 -12.23 4.57 -2.35
N SER A 106 -13.06 4.01 -1.46
CA SER A 106 -13.77 2.76 -1.71
C SER A 106 -14.85 2.92 -2.78
N PHE A 107 -15.55 4.06 -2.80
CA PHE A 107 -16.49 4.41 -3.86
C PHE A 107 -15.76 4.54 -5.21
N LEU A 108 -14.70 5.36 -5.27
CA LEU A 108 -13.94 5.58 -6.50
C LEU A 108 -13.31 4.27 -7.01
N ALA A 109 -12.73 3.46 -6.13
CA ALA A 109 -12.16 2.17 -6.50
C ALA A 109 -13.24 1.21 -7.02
N GLY A 110 -14.31 0.98 -6.25
CA GLY A 110 -15.32 -0.03 -6.55
C GLY A 110 -16.25 0.31 -7.72
N PHE A 111 -16.57 1.58 -7.92
CA PHE A 111 -17.60 2.00 -8.89
C PHE A 111 -17.05 2.72 -10.11
N VAL A 112 -15.80 3.21 -10.08
CA VAL A 112 -15.23 3.99 -11.20
C VAL A 112 -13.96 3.33 -11.74
N LEU A 113 -12.96 3.10 -10.89
CA LEU A 113 -11.66 2.59 -11.33
C LEU A 113 -11.74 1.11 -11.70
N ILE A 114 -12.25 0.25 -10.82
CA ILE A 114 -12.32 -1.18 -11.10
C ILE A 114 -13.18 -1.48 -12.35
N PRO A 115 -14.40 -0.90 -12.51
CA PRO A 115 -15.17 -1.10 -13.74
C PRO A 115 -14.53 -0.48 -14.99
N GLY A 116 -13.80 0.63 -14.86
CA GLY A 116 -13.24 1.36 -16.00
C GLY A 116 -11.88 0.85 -16.49
N MET A 117 -11.03 0.32 -15.60
CA MET A 117 -9.67 -0.13 -15.94
C MET A 117 -9.30 -1.50 -15.38
N GLY A 118 -10.19 -2.18 -14.65
CA GLY A 118 -9.93 -3.48 -14.03
C GLY A 118 -9.27 -3.39 -12.65
N ILE A 119 -9.24 -4.51 -11.92
CA ILE A 119 -8.70 -4.58 -10.56
C ILE A 119 -7.18 -4.35 -10.59
N GLN A 120 -6.49 -5.03 -11.50
CA GLN A 120 -5.03 -4.96 -11.59
C GLN A 120 -4.52 -3.53 -11.83
N ASN A 121 -5.08 -2.81 -12.80
CA ASN A 121 -4.66 -1.44 -13.09
C ASN A 121 -5.04 -0.48 -11.96
N THR A 122 -6.17 -0.71 -11.28
CA THR A 122 -6.55 0.07 -10.09
C THR A 122 -5.51 -0.09 -8.98
N VAL A 123 -5.08 -1.33 -8.69
CA VAL A 123 -4.02 -1.58 -7.69
C VAL A 123 -2.70 -0.94 -8.14
N LEU A 124 -2.30 -1.09 -9.41
CA LEU A 124 -1.08 -0.45 -9.93
C LEU A 124 -1.13 1.08 -9.82
N ALA A 125 -2.26 1.71 -10.13
CA ALA A 125 -2.44 3.16 -9.98
C ALA A 125 -2.26 3.59 -8.51
N THR A 126 -2.85 2.85 -7.56
CA THR A 126 -2.67 3.14 -6.13
C THR A 126 -1.26 2.86 -5.64
N VAL A 127 -0.57 1.85 -6.15
CA VAL A 127 0.87 1.60 -5.90
C VAL A 127 1.69 2.82 -6.32
N LEU A 128 1.51 3.29 -7.56
CA LEU A 128 2.25 4.44 -8.07
C LEU A 128 1.96 5.70 -7.28
N LEU A 129 0.71 5.90 -6.84
CA LEU A 129 0.34 7.01 -5.97
C LEU A 129 1.05 6.93 -4.61
N ASN A 130 1.08 5.76 -3.97
CA ASN A 130 1.80 5.56 -2.71
C ASN A 130 3.31 5.82 -2.88
N VAL A 131 3.92 5.30 -3.96
CA VAL A 131 5.35 5.52 -4.24
C VAL A 131 5.64 7.00 -4.50
N ALA A 132 4.81 7.68 -5.29
CA ALA A 132 4.91 9.11 -5.55
C ALA A 132 4.82 9.94 -4.26
N LEU A 133 3.81 9.68 -3.43
CA LEU A 133 3.65 10.36 -2.13
C LEU A 133 4.83 10.09 -1.21
N GLY A 134 5.31 8.85 -1.14
CA GLY A 134 6.48 8.49 -0.35
C GLY A 134 7.73 9.25 -0.78
N VAL A 135 7.99 9.34 -2.08
CA VAL A 135 9.10 10.12 -2.63
C VAL A 135 8.95 11.60 -2.34
N ILE A 136 7.76 12.18 -2.55
CA ILE A 136 7.49 13.59 -2.25
C ILE A 136 7.72 13.88 -0.76
N LEU A 137 7.25 13.04 0.15
CA LEU A 137 7.47 13.24 1.60
C LEU A 137 8.97 13.20 1.95
N LEU A 138 9.74 12.34 1.28
CA LEU A 138 11.19 12.21 1.50
C LEU A 138 11.99 13.37 0.87
N THR A 139 11.52 14.02 -0.19
CA THR A 139 12.17 15.24 -0.70
C THR A 139 12.01 16.41 0.28
N PHE A 140 10.82 16.55 0.87
CA PHE A 140 10.54 17.59 1.87
C PHE A 140 11.12 17.29 3.25
N ALA A 141 11.54 16.06 3.54
CA ALA A 141 12.21 15.72 4.79
C ALA A 141 13.60 16.41 4.87
N PRO A 142 13.83 17.40 5.75
CA PRO A 142 15.09 18.15 5.77
C PRO A 142 16.30 17.30 6.17
N THR A 143 16.08 16.14 6.82
CA THR A 143 17.19 15.39 7.44
C THR A 143 17.75 14.28 6.54
N LEU A 144 17.30 14.19 5.28
CA LEU A 144 17.87 13.32 4.24
C LEU A 144 18.99 14.06 3.48
N ARG A 145 20.11 13.39 3.21
CA ARG A 145 21.23 13.96 2.43
C ARG A 145 20.79 14.32 1.01
N PHE A 146 21.29 15.44 0.49
CA PHE A 146 20.96 15.93 -0.85
C PHE A 146 21.20 14.88 -1.95
N ASN A 147 22.32 14.16 -1.91
CA ASN A 147 22.62 13.09 -2.88
C ASN A 147 21.58 11.96 -2.87
N LEU A 148 21.01 11.62 -1.71
CA LEU A 148 19.95 10.61 -1.62
C LEU A 148 18.66 11.11 -2.27
N LYS A 149 18.34 12.40 -2.07
CA LYS A 149 17.19 13.04 -2.72
C LYS A 149 17.34 13.14 -4.23
N ALA A 150 18.54 13.49 -4.70
CA ALA A 150 18.83 13.72 -6.10
C ALA A 150 18.84 12.42 -6.93
N TYR A 151 19.34 11.31 -6.37
CA TYR A 151 19.54 10.07 -7.14
C TYR A 151 18.61 8.93 -6.73
N ALA A 152 18.40 8.70 -5.42
CA ALA A 152 17.68 7.52 -4.96
C ALA A 152 16.15 7.66 -5.09
N LEU A 153 15.60 8.86 -4.85
CA LEU A 153 14.15 9.08 -4.91
C LEU A 153 13.57 8.97 -6.33
N PRO A 154 14.18 9.57 -7.37
CA PRO A 154 13.76 9.31 -8.75
C PRO A 154 13.92 7.83 -9.12
N GLY A 155 15.00 7.18 -8.65
CA GLY A 155 15.23 5.75 -8.84
C GLY A 155 14.09 4.89 -8.30
N LEU A 156 13.56 5.20 -7.11
CA LEU A 156 12.41 4.48 -6.52
C LEU A 156 11.12 4.66 -7.34
N LEU A 157 10.86 5.85 -7.88
CA LEU A 157 9.73 6.06 -8.78
C LEU A 157 9.88 5.27 -10.07
N ILE A 158 11.08 5.29 -10.66
CA ILE A 158 11.39 4.54 -11.88
C ILE A 158 11.25 3.03 -11.63
N LEU A 159 11.73 2.53 -10.48
CA LEU A 159 11.58 1.12 -10.09
C LEU A 159 10.11 0.75 -9.89
N GLY A 160 9.30 1.61 -9.26
CA GLY A 160 7.86 1.41 -9.15
C GLY A 160 7.17 1.34 -10.52
N LEU A 161 7.51 2.25 -11.44
CA LEU A 161 7.00 2.28 -12.81
C LEU A 161 7.43 1.06 -13.63
N TRP A 162 8.70 0.66 -13.50
CA TRP A 162 9.24 -0.51 -14.19
C TRP A 162 8.58 -1.79 -13.67
N GLY A 163 8.50 -1.95 -12.34
CA GLY A 163 7.81 -3.07 -11.71
C GLY A 163 6.34 -3.13 -12.15
N ALA A 164 5.64 -2.00 -12.16
CA ALA A 164 4.26 -1.92 -12.64
C ALA A 164 4.09 -2.40 -14.10
N ARG A 165 5.04 -2.07 -14.99
CA ARG A 165 5.02 -2.54 -16.38
C ARG A 165 5.38 -4.02 -16.54
N SER A 166 6.14 -4.59 -15.61
CA SER A 166 6.56 -5.99 -15.67
C SER A 166 5.52 -7.00 -15.16
N VAL A 167 4.44 -6.53 -14.52
CA VAL A 167 3.38 -7.41 -14.03
C VAL A 167 2.49 -7.82 -15.20
N ASP A 168 2.48 -9.11 -15.52
CA ASP A 168 1.58 -9.67 -16.53
C ASP A 168 0.11 -9.44 -16.17
N ALA A 169 -0.71 -9.13 -17.18
CA ALA A 169 -2.15 -8.94 -17.01
C ALA A 169 -2.83 -10.28 -16.67
N TRP A 170 -3.26 -10.45 -15.42
CA TRP A 170 -4.01 -11.63 -14.97
C TRP A 170 -5.52 -11.38 -14.97
N ASP A 171 -5.95 -10.12 -14.86
CA ASP A 171 -7.34 -9.70 -14.94
C ASP A 171 -7.66 -9.22 -16.37
N LYS A 172 -7.90 -10.16 -17.29
CA LYS A 172 -8.17 -9.90 -18.72
C LYS A 172 -9.66 -9.64 -19.02
N ALA A 173 -10.39 -9.06 -18.06
CA ALA A 173 -11.82 -8.78 -18.22
C ALA A 173 -12.11 -7.47 -19.00
N VAL A 174 -11.08 -6.77 -19.48
CA VAL A 174 -11.16 -5.65 -20.44
C VAL A 174 -10.17 -5.87 -21.57
#